data_AF-S2EUI2-F1
#
_entry.id   AF-S2EUI2-F1
#
_cell.length_a   1.000
_cell.length_b   1.000
_cell.length_c   1.000
_cell.angle_alpha   90.00
_cell.angle_beta   90.00
_cell.angle_gamma   90.00
#
_symmetry.space_group_name_H-M   'P 1'
#
loop_
_entity.id
_entity.type
_entity.pdbx_description
1 polymer ?
#
loop_
_entity_poly.entity_id
_entity_poly.type
_entity_poly.pdbx_seq_one_letter_code
_entity_poly.pdbx_strand_id
1 'polypeptide(L)'
;MFNATIPEFPRVVMLTKDRIAKINARWNESDVHQDLGFWAEYFAQVRSSKFLMGEVAASGGNPFRCNFDWLIAPSNFVKVVEGNYSA
;
A
#
# COMPACT_ATOMS: atom_id res chain seq x y z
N MET A 1 5.17 -4.29 8.97
CA MET A 1 3.83 -3.69 9.21
C MET A 1 2.80 -4.26 8.25
N PHE A 2 2.94 -4.11 6.93
CA PHE A 2 2.03 -4.67 5.92
C PHE A 2 1.46 -6.09 6.23
N ASN A 3 2.30 -7.10 6.43
CA ASN A 3 1.85 -8.48 6.72
C ASN A 3 0.99 -8.62 7.99
N ALA A 4 1.20 -7.73 8.97
CA ALA A 4 0.45 -7.72 10.23
C ALA A 4 -0.86 -6.92 10.08
N THR A 5 -0.80 -5.79 9.36
CA THR A 5 -1.95 -4.90 9.16
C THR A 5 -2.94 -5.47 8.15
N ILE A 6 -2.50 -6.21 7.13
CA ILE A 6 -3.35 -6.73 6.04
C ILE A 6 -3.10 -8.25 5.85
N PRO A 7 -3.50 -9.10 6.82
CA PRO A 7 -3.30 -10.54 6.78
C PRO A 7 -4.09 -11.24 5.66
N GLU A 8 -5.11 -10.59 5.08
CA GLU A 8 -5.93 -11.11 3.98
C GLU A 8 -5.16 -11.15 2.65
N PHE A 9 -4.05 -10.42 2.56
CA PHE A 9 -3.20 -10.38 1.36
C PHE A 9 -2.08 -11.43 1.42
N PRO A 10 -1.56 -11.87 0.26
CA PRO A 10 -0.36 -12.69 0.23
C PRO A 10 0.78 -12.03 1.01
N ARG A 11 1.34 -12.78 1.96
CA ARG A 11 2.41 -12.26 2.82
C ARG A 11 3.67 -11.99 2.00
N VAL A 12 4.28 -10.84 2.27
CA VAL A 12 5.64 -10.53 1.81
C VAL A 12 6.61 -11.39 2.61
N VAL A 13 7.08 -12.48 2.01
CA VAL A 13 8.06 -13.41 2.61
C VAL A 13 9.48 -13.20 2.09
N MET A 14 9.64 -12.47 0.99
CA MET A 14 10.93 -12.23 0.34
C MET A 14 11.08 -10.75 0.00
N LEU A 15 12.22 -10.17 0.39
CA LEU A 15 12.64 -8.82 0.02
C LEU A 15 13.73 -8.91 -1.04
N THR A 16 13.34 -8.71 -2.30
CA THR A 16 14.28 -8.63 -3.41
C THR A 16 15.03 -7.30 -3.38
N LYS A 17 16.15 -7.20 -4.13
CA LYS A 17 16.90 -5.94 -4.29
C LYS A 17 16.01 -4.79 -4.77
N ASP A 18 15.12 -5.08 -5.71
CA ASP A 18 14.15 -4.10 -6.24
C ASP A 18 13.15 -3.63 -5.18
N ARG A 19 12.59 -4.55 -4.38
CA ARG A 19 11.71 -4.18 -3.25
C ARG A 19 12.41 -3.31 -2.23
N ILE A 20 13.63 -3.68 -1.85
CA ILE A 20 14.45 -2.90 -0.90
C ILE A 20 14.69 -1.49 -1.46
N ALA A 21 15.06 -1.37 -2.74
CA ALA A 21 15.27 -0.08 -3.37
C ALA A 21 14.01 0.80 -3.36
N LYS A 22 12.83 0.22 -3.68
CA LYS A 22 11.55 0.95 -3.65
C LYS A 22 11.13 1.37 -2.24
N ILE A 23 11.28 0.48 -1.25
CA ILE A 23 11.01 0.79 0.15
C ILE A 23 11.91 1.95 0.62
N ASN A 24 13.21 1.85 0.37
CA ASN A 24 14.17 2.91 0.71
C ASN A 24 13.85 4.21 -0.03
N ALA A 25 13.40 4.14 -1.29
CA ALA A 25 12.99 5.33 -2.02
C ALA A 25 11.77 6.00 -1.36
N ARG A 26 10.75 5.23 -0.92
CA ARG A 26 9.58 5.81 -0.20
C ARG A 26 10.00 6.39 1.14
N TRP A 27 10.84 5.69 1.88
CA TRP A 27 11.36 6.13 3.18
C TRP A 27 12.12 7.46 3.06
N ASN A 28 12.95 7.62 2.04
CA ASN A 28 13.82 8.80 1.90
C ASN A 28 13.18 9.98 1.15
N GLU A 29 11.93 9.88 0.72
CA GLU A 29 11.27 10.95 -0.04
C GLU A 29 10.85 12.15 0.78
N SER A 30 10.59 11.96 2.07
CA SER A 30 10.10 12.99 2.99
C SER A 30 10.39 12.56 4.41
N ASP A 31 10.70 13.51 5.28
CA ASP A 31 10.91 13.26 6.71
C ASP A 31 9.67 12.63 7.36
N VAL A 32 8.47 12.93 6.84
CA VAL A 32 7.21 12.33 7.33
C VAL A 32 7.15 10.82 7.06
N HIS A 33 7.77 10.34 5.97
CA HIS A 33 7.82 8.90 5.66
C HIS A 33 8.86 8.16 6.49
N GLN A 34 9.76 8.88 7.18
CA GLN A 34 10.77 8.31 8.08
C GLN A 34 10.23 8.05 9.48
N ASP A 35 8.91 7.97 9.61
CA ASP A 35 8.21 7.59 10.84
C ASP A 35 7.42 6.31 10.63
N LEU A 36 7.56 5.36 11.55
CA LEU A 36 6.78 4.13 11.54
C LEU A 36 5.28 4.40 11.78
N GLY A 37 4.93 5.48 12.49
CA GLY A 37 3.54 5.93 12.68
C GLY A 37 2.84 6.18 11.35
N PHE A 38 3.47 6.97 10.47
CA PHE A 38 3.01 7.20 9.10
C PHE A 38 2.72 5.88 8.36
N TRP A 39 3.63 4.89 8.40
CA TRP A 39 3.43 3.61 7.72
C TRP A 39 2.30 2.78 8.34
N ALA A 40 2.08 2.89 9.66
CA ALA A 40 0.94 2.27 10.33
C ALA A 40 -0.38 2.82 9.78
N GLU A 41 -0.49 4.15 9.72
CA GLU A 41 -1.66 4.86 9.20
C GLU A 41 -1.87 4.57 7.71
N TYR A 42 -0.80 4.60 6.91
CA TYR A 42 -0.83 4.27 5.49
C TYR A 42 -1.43 2.88 5.23
N PHE A 43 -0.93 1.83 5.91
CA PHE A 43 -1.49 0.48 5.74
C PHE A 43 -2.88 0.33 6.34
N ALA A 44 -3.22 1.09 7.39
CA ALA A 44 -4.58 1.12 7.92
C ALA A 44 -5.58 1.75 6.94
N GLN A 45 -5.19 2.84 6.26
CA GLN A 45 -5.97 3.48 5.19
C GLN A 45 -6.20 2.54 4.01
N VAL A 46 -5.18 1.75 3.63
CA VAL A 46 -5.33 0.71 2.60
C VAL A 46 -6.36 -0.33 3.06
N ARG A 47 -6.25 -0.81 4.31
CA ARG A 47 -7.17 -1.81 4.87
C ARG A 47 -8.61 -1.32 4.91
N SER A 48 -8.84 -0.03 5.18
CA SER A 48 -10.19 0.54 5.22
C SER A 48 -10.82 0.73 3.83
N SER A 49 -10.03 0.69 2.76
CA SER A 49 -10.52 0.88 1.39
C SER A 49 -11.08 -0.41 0.80
N LYS A 50 -12.40 -0.49 0.65
CA LYS A 50 -13.06 -1.62 -0.01
C LYS A 50 -12.53 -1.87 -1.42
N PHE A 51 -12.18 -0.80 -2.14
CA PHE A 51 -11.62 -0.91 -3.48
C PHE A 51 -10.21 -1.51 -3.45
N LEU A 52 -9.29 -1.00 -2.63
CA LEU A 52 -7.92 -1.53 -2.57
C LEU A 52 -7.89 -2.97 -2.04
N MET A 53 -8.82 -3.32 -1.14
CA MET A 53 -9.02 -4.67 -0.62
C MET A 53 -9.65 -5.65 -1.63
N GLY A 54 -10.15 -5.15 -2.76
CA GLY A 54 -10.83 -5.95 -3.78
C GLY A 54 -12.18 -6.48 -3.34
N GLU A 55 -12.86 -5.76 -2.45
CA GLU A 55 -14.20 -6.08 -1.97
C GLU A 55 -15.29 -5.47 -2.88
N VAL A 56 -14.94 -4.45 -3.67
CA VAL A 56 -15.83 -3.83 -4.65
C VAL A 56 -15.14 -3.66 -6.01
N ALA A 57 -15.90 -3.80 -7.08
CA ALA A 57 -15.43 -3.52 -8.44
C ALA A 57 -15.69 -2.06 -8.81
N ALA A 58 -14.78 -1.44 -9.58
CA ALA A 58 -14.94 -0.06 -10.03
C ALA A 58 -16.06 0.12 -11.06
N SER A 59 -16.31 -0.85 -11.94
CA SER A 59 -17.41 -0.84 -12.92
C SER A 59 -17.54 -2.19 -13.61
N GLY A 60 -18.51 -3.02 -13.19
CA GLY A 60 -18.99 -4.21 -13.93
C GLY A 60 -17.97 -5.32 -14.25
N GLY A 61 -16.71 -5.17 -13.84
CA GLY A 61 -15.62 -6.12 -14.06
C GLY A 61 -15.13 -6.78 -12.78
N ASN A 62 -14.03 -7.52 -12.88
CA ASN A 62 -13.42 -8.17 -11.72
C ASN A 62 -12.94 -7.11 -10.71
N PRO A 63 -13.15 -7.33 -9.40
CA PRO A 63 -12.60 -6.46 -8.37
C PRO A 63 -11.09 -6.33 -8.50
N PHE A 64 -10.59 -5.11 -8.47
CA PHE A 64 -9.15 -4.86 -8.37
C PHE A 64 -8.73 -5.08 -6.91
N ARG A 65 -7.69 -5.86 -6.67
CA ARG A 65 -7.05 -5.99 -5.35
C ARG A 65 -5.61 -5.52 -5.46
N CYS A 66 -5.19 -4.59 -4.63
CA CYS A 66 -3.80 -4.13 -4.63
C CYS A 66 -2.88 -5.19 -4.02
N ASN A 67 -1.56 -4.97 -4.14
CA ASN A 67 -0.56 -5.81 -3.51
C ASN A 67 0.61 -4.94 -3.01
N PHE A 68 1.54 -5.54 -2.28
CA PHE A 68 2.66 -4.80 -1.69
C PHE A 68 3.48 -4.01 -2.72
N ASP A 69 3.84 -4.62 -3.86
CA ASP A 69 4.64 -3.97 -4.89
C ASP A 69 3.90 -2.79 -5.54
N TRP A 70 2.59 -2.93 -5.71
CA TRP A 70 1.74 -1.87 -6.21
C TRP A 70 1.69 -0.69 -5.23
N LEU A 71 1.58 -0.95 -3.92
CA LEU A 71 1.50 0.08 -2.88
C LEU A 71 2.79 0.87 -2.69
N ILE A 72 3.96 0.28 -2.94
CA ILE A 72 5.26 0.96 -2.82
C ILE A 72 5.74 1.54 -4.15
N ALA A 73 5.01 1.31 -5.24
CA ALA A 73 5.31 1.92 -6.53
C ALA A 73 5.06 3.45 -6.44
N PRO A 74 5.98 4.31 -6.92
CA PRO A 74 5.91 5.74 -6.67
C PRO A 74 4.58 6.38 -7.09
N SER A 75 4.10 6.03 -8.29
CA SER A 75 2.87 6.59 -8.87
C SER A 75 1.59 6.16 -8.14
N ASN A 76 1.62 5.07 -7.40
CA ASN A 76 0.45 4.56 -6.68
C ASN A 76 0.50 4.95 -5.21
N PHE A 77 1.69 4.97 -4.63
CA PHE A 77 1.94 5.42 -3.27
C PHE A 77 1.36 6.83 -3.06
N VAL A 78 1.68 7.77 -3.96
CA VAL A 78 1.15 9.14 -3.91
C VAL A 78 -0.39 9.15 -3.93
N LYS A 79 -1.01 8.37 -4.82
CA LYS A 79 -2.49 8.31 -4.92
C LYS A 79 -3.14 7.81 -3.63
N VAL A 80 -2.52 6.86 -2.94
CA VAL A 80 -3.04 6.33 -1.68
C VAL A 80 -2.88 7.39 -0.59
N VAL A 81 -1.69 8.01 -0.48
CA VAL A 81 -1.43 9.11 0.49
C VAL A 81 -2.42 10.27 0.28
N GLU A 82 -2.72 10.63 -0.97
CA GLU A 82 -3.68 11.68 -1.31
C GLU A 82 -5.16 11.30 -1.06
N GLY A 83 -5.43 10.05 -0.66
CA GLY A 83 -6.78 9.61 -0.32
C GLY A 83 -7.67 9.27 -1.52
N ASN A 84 -7.09 9.06 -2.71
CA ASN A 84 -7.86 8.73 -3.93
C ASN A 84 -8.69 7.43 -3.83
N TYR A 85 -8.48 6.65 -2.77
CA TYR A 85 -9.17 5.38 -2.51
C TYR A 85 -9.81 5.31 -1.12
N SER A 86 -9.97 6.43 -0.43
CA SER A 86 -10.52 6.51 0.94
C SER A 86 -12.04 6.69 1.00
N ALA A 87 -12.74 6.44 -0.11
CA ALA A 87 -14.20 6.57 -0.25
C ALA A 87 -14.97 5.33 0.23
#